data_AF-X1RH37-F1
#
_entry.id   AF-X1RH37-F1
#
_cell.length_a   1.000
_cell.length_b   1.000
_cell.length_c   1.000
_cell.angle_alpha   90.00
_cell.angle_beta   90.00
_cell.angle_gamma   90.00
#
_symmetry.space_group_name_H-M   'P 1'
#
loop_
_entity.id
_entity.type
_entity.pdbx_description
1 polymer ?
#
loop_
_entity_poly.entity_id
_entity_poly.type
_entity_poly.pdbx_seq_one_letter_code
_entity_poly.pdbx_strand_id
1 'polypeptide(L)'
;MPDDIEKLIKAQHLYLKSERFYLAVSTTWGCRREELARIRKRDYDDNSILIRTAKHGRRVRHLIPDVLKPIFEAYRPKQHTPTAFSIMFHRICRKAGVEVGKGYSFHGCRRTLRTLLEWSLAENRLPLSLVADYQGWSKTTKGIAYGGAPMLGVYAHPEVLSSDPFATDRLIYPVHPFLPWWEEATSKKRAHKAKE
;
A
#
# COMPACT_ATOMS: atom_id res chain seq x y z
N MET A 1 -4.34 7.90 14.13
CA MET A 1 -3.96 6.74 13.29
C MET A 1 -2.70 6.97 12.45
N PRO A 2 -2.43 8.12 11.81
CA PRO A 2 -1.16 8.33 11.08
C PRO A 2 0.08 7.96 11.93
N ASP A 3 0.17 8.52 13.14
CA ASP A 3 1.26 8.25 14.09
C ASP A 3 1.35 6.76 14.47
N ASP A 4 0.20 6.07 14.54
CA ASP A 4 0.21 4.63 14.82
C ASP A 4 0.74 3.85 13.64
N ILE A 5 0.40 4.21 12.39
CA ILE A 5 0.95 3.56 11.19
C ILE A 5 2.47 3.75 11.14
N GLU A 6 2.97 4.94 11.48
CA GLU A 6 4.40 5.18 11.62
C GLU A 6 5.03 4.24 12.66
N LYS A 7 4.44 4.14 13.86
CA LYS A 7 4.88 3.19 14.89
C LYS A 7 4.88 1.75 14.38
N LEU A 8 3.85 1.33 13.65
CA LEU A 8 3.78 -0.01 13.06
C LEU A 8 4.95 -0.23 12.08
N ILE A 9 5.22 0.73 11.18
CA ILE A 9 6.29 0.60 10.19
C ILE A 9 7.67 0.60 10.88
N LYS A 10 7.91 1.48 11.85
CA LYS A 10 9.19 1.55 12.57
C LYS A 10 9.45 0.29 13.41
N ALA A 11 8.41 -0.34 13.93
CA ALA A 11 8.48 -1.61 14.66
C ALA A 11 8.64 -2.86 13.75
N GLN A 12 8.81 -2.70 12.43
CA GLN A 12 8.86 -3.82 11.47
C GLN A 12 9.86 -4.94 11.79
N HIS A 13 10.94 -4.61 12.50
CA HIS A 13 11.97 -5.55 12.91
C HIS A 13 11.46 -6.60 13.92
N LEU A 14 10.43 -6.27 14.71
CA LEU A 14 9.78 -7.17 15.68
C LEU A 14 8.84 -8.20 15.03
N TYR A 15 8.57 -8.05 13.74
CA TYR A 15 7.55 -8.82 13.05
C TYR A 15 8.11 -10.05 12.35
N LEU A 16 7.27 -11.08 12.25
CA LEU A 16 7.52 -12.21 11.37
C LEU A 16 7.63 -11.72 9.92
N LYS A 17 8.38 -12.44 9.09
CA LYS A 17 8.56 -12.10 7.67
C LYS A 17 7.22 -11.91 6.93
N SER A 18 6.22 -12.74 7.24
CA SER A 18 4.86 -12.62 6.68
C SER A 18 4.15 -11.33 7.10
N GLU A 19 4.23 -10.97 8.39
CA GLU A 19 3.58 -9.79 8.94
C GLU A 19 4.17 -8.52 8.33
N ARG A 20 5.50 -8.48 8.25
CA ARG A 20 6.24 -7.40 7.61
C ARG A 20 5.86 -7.24 6.13
N PHE A 21 5.80 -8.35 5.40
CA PHE A 21 5.39 -8.35 4.00
C PHE A 21 3.99 -7.78 3.80
N TYR A 22 2.99 -8.28 4.53
CA TYR A 22 1.62 -7.81 4.34
C TYR A 22 1.38 -6.39 4.87
N LEU A 23 2.11 -5.97 5.90
CA LEU A 23 2.12 -4.59 6.34
C LEU A 23 2.71 -3.67 5.27
N ALA A 24 3.85 -4.03 4.68
CA ALA A 24 4.48 -3.27 3.59
C ALA A 24 3.53 -3.13 2.39
N VAL A 25 2.92 -4.24 1.95
CA VAL A 25 1.95 -4.20 0.85
C VAL A 25 0.74 -3.32 1.18
N SER A 26 0.17 -3.47 2.38
CA SER A 26 -1.02 -2.70 2.75
C SER A 26 -0.73 -1.21 2.93
N THR A 27 0.43 -0.84 3.45
CA THR A 27 0.79 0.57 3.69
C THR A 27 1.30 1.25 2.42
N THR A 28 1.81 0.49 1.44
CA THR A 28 2.26 1.05 0.16
C THR A 28 1.11 1.23 -0.82
N TRP A 29 0.28 0.20 -1.02
CA TRP A 29 -0.78 0.25 -2.05
C TRP A 29 -2.20 0.29 -1.49
N GLY A 30 -2.36 0.33 -0.17
CA GLY A 30 -3.67 0.40 0.47
C GLY A 30 -4.52 -0.85 0.25
N CYS A 31 -3.92 -2.03 0.09
CA CYS A 31 -4.67 -3.26 -0.21
C CYS A 31 -5.75 -3.60 0.83
N ARG A 32 -6.92 -4.05 0.37
CA ARG A 32 -7.97 -4.65 1.22
C ARG A 32 -7.54 -6.03 1.72
N ARG A 33 -8.13 -6.50 2.82
CA ARG A 33 -7.88 -7.86 3.35
C ARG A 33 -8.10 -8.96 2.29
N GLU A 34 -9.15 -8.82 1.49
CA GLU A 34 -9.44 -9.75 0.38
C GLU A 34 -8.37 -9.73 -0.71
N GLU A 35 -7.79 -8.56 -0.99
CA GLU A 35 -6.72 -8.38 -1.98
C GLU A 35 -5.42 -9.00 -1.46
N LEU A 36 -5.07 -8.73 -0.20
CA LEU A 36 -3.92 -9.35 0.49
C LEU A 36 -4.02 -10.88 0.49
N ALA A 37 -5.21 -11.44 0.74
CA ALA A 37 -5.47 -12.88 0.73
C ALA A 37 -5.30 -13.54 -0.64
N ARG A 38 -5.44 -12.76 -1.72
CA ARG A 38 -5.31 -13.23 -3.11
C ARG A 38 -3.88 -13.20 -3.62
N ILE A 39 -2.95 -12.50 -2.95
CA ILE A 39 -1.55 -12.43 -3.37
C ILE A 39 -0.95 -13.84 -3.35
N ARG A 40 -0.39 -14.24 -4.49
CA ARG A 40 0.38 -15.48 -4.66
C ARG A 40 1.80 -15.14 -5.09
N LYS A 41 2.71 -16.11 -4.96
CA LYS A 41 4.10 -15.99 -5.42
C LYS A 41 4.20 -15.55 -6.89
N ARG A 42 3.30 -16.03 -7.75
CA ARG A 42 3.27 -15.67 -9.19
C ARG A 42 2.82 -14.24 -9.48
N ASP A 43 2.27 -13.54 -8.50
CA ASP A 43 1.75 -12.18 -8.70
C ASP A 43 2.84 -11.13 -8.50
N TYR A 44 4.08 -11.48 -8.15
CA TYR A 44 5.18 -10.53 -8.08
C TYR A 44 6.52 -11.15 -8.48
N ASP A 45 7.44 -10.30 -8.90
CA ASP A 45 8.83 -10.59 -9.20
C ASP A 45 9.73 -9.63 -8.41
N ASP A 46 10.99 -9.48 -8.80
CA ASP A 46 11.96 -8.62 -8.09
C ASP A 46 11.67 -7.12 -8.26
N ASN A 47 10.86 -6.75 -9.25
CA ASN A 47 10.63 -5.35 -9.64
C ASN A 47 9.18 -4.92 -9.55
N SER A 48 8.22 -5.83 -9.59
CA SER A 48 6.79 -5.48 -9.68
C SER A 48 5.86 -6.45 -8.96
N ILE A 49 4.70 -5.95 -8.55
CA ILE A 49 3.59 -6.72 -7.96
C ILE A 49 2.28 -6.42 -8.69
N LEU A 50 1.53 -7.46 -9.02
CA LEU A 50 0.18 -7.41 -9.58
C LEU A 50 -0.86 -7.53 -8.47
N ILE A 51 -1.55 -6.44 -8.18
CA ILE A 51 -2.65 -6.41 -7.21
C ILE A 51 -3.97 -6.74 -7.91
N ARG A 52 -4.57 -7.87 -7.51
CA ARG A 52 -5.90 -8.30 -7.96
C ARG A 52 -6.97 -7.68 -7.08
N THR A 53 -7.43 -6.50 -7.46
CA THR A 53 -8.45 -5.73 -6.74
C THR A 53 -9.73 -6.51 -6.50
N ALA A 54 -10.38 -6.23 -5.37
CA ALA A 54 -11.73 -6.71 -5.07
C ALA A 54 -12.80 -5.85 -5.76
N LYS A 55 -14.07 -6.27 -5.67
CA LYS A 55 -15.26 -5.48 -6.05
C LYS A 55 -15.20 -4.83 -7.46
N HIS A 56 -14.82 -5.60 -8.47
CA HIS A 56 -14.74 -5.13 -9.87
C HIS A 56 -13.73 -4.00 -10.12
N GLY A 57 -12.78 -3.76 -9.22
CA GLY A 57 -11.63 -2.89 -9.51
C GLY A 57 -10.78 -3.44 -10.66
N ARG A 58 -9.91 -2.59 -11.22
CA ARG A 58 -8.95 -3.02 -12.25
C ARG A 58 -7.76 -3.71 -11.58
N ARG A 59 -7.24 -4.77 -12.20
CA ARG A 59 -5.93 -5.30 -11.80
C ARG A 59 -4.89 -4.23 -12.09
N VAL A 60 -4.05 -3.91 -11.11
CA VAL A 60 -2.99 -2.91 -11.27
C VAL A 60 -1.66 -3.58 -11.00
N ARG A 61 -0.71 -3.40 -11.91
CA ARG A 61 0.68 -3.79 -11.70
C ARG A 61 1.43 -2.57 -11.19
N HIS A 62 2.13 -2.73 -10.09
CA HIS A 62 2.94 -1.69 -9.47
C HIS A 62 4.42 -2.06 -9.48
N LEU A 63 5.30 -1.08 -9.54
CA LEU A 63 6.70 -1.24 -9.17
C LEU A 63 6.80 -1.61 -7.70
N ILE A 64 7.83 -2.35 -7.32
CA ILE A 64 8.21 -2.54 -5.93
C ILE A 64 9.26 -1.46 -5.61
N PRO A 65 8.98 -0.51 -4.69
CA PRO A 65 9.97 0.44 -4.22
C PRO A 65 11.23 -0.25 -3.74
N ASP A 66 12.41 0.28 -4.04
CA ASP A 66 13.70 -0.35 -3.72
C ASP A 66 13.84 -0.68 -2.23
N VAL A 67 13.32 0.19 -1.36
CA VAL A 67 13.29 -0.03 0.09
C VAL A 67 12.56 -1.30 0.51
N LEU A 68 11.58 -1.75 -0.28
CA LEU A 68 10.76 -2.93 0.01
C LEU A 68 11.29 -4.21 -0.62
N LYS A 69 12.21 -4.16 -1.59
CA LYS A 69 12.76 -5.35 -2.25
C LYS A 69 13.27 -6.42 -1.27
N PRO A 70 14.05 -6.08 -0.22
CA PRO A 70 14.49 -7.08 0.77
C PRO A 70 13.34 -7.72 1.56
N ILE A 71 12.21 -7.03 1.71
CA ILE A 71 11.02 -7.55 2.39
C ILE A 71 10.31 -8.57 1.49
N PHE A 72 10.25 -8.30 0.19
CA PHE A 72 9.67 -9.19 -0.83
C PHE A 72 10.51 -10.45 -1.02
N GLU A 73 11.83 -10.32 -1.08
CA GLU A 73 12.76 -11.46 -1.17
C GLU A 73 12.66 -12.39 0.04
N ALA A 74 12.48 -11.82 1.24
CA ALA A 74 12.47 -12.57 2.48
C ALA A 74 11.24 -13.48 2.67
N TYR A 75 10.15 -13.26 1.94
CA TYR A 75 8.88 -13.96 2.19
C TYR A 75 8.20 -14.47 0.92
N ARG A 76 7.60 -15.65 1.01
CA ARG A 76 6.74 -16.24 -0.02
C ARG A 76 5.30 -16.34 0.51
N PRO A 77 4.34 -15.60 -0.05
CA PRO A 77 2.94 -15.62 0.35
C PRO A 77 2.34 -17.01 0.36
N LYS A 78 1.71 -17.33 1.49
CA LYS A 78 0.89 -18.52 1.66
C LYS A 78 -0.59 -18.17 1.52
N GLN A 79 -1.43 -19.18 1.35
CA GLN A 79 -2.87 -18.98 1.33
C GLN A 79 -3.36 -18.59 2.73
N HIS A 80 -4.05 -17.45 2.81
CA HIS A 80 -4.67 -16.94 4.03
C HIS A 80 -6.14 -16.65 3.78
N THR A 81 -6.96 -16.78 4.82
CA THR A 81 -8.35 -16.30 4.81
C THR A 81 -8.39 -14.80 5.11
N PRO A 82 -9.42 -14.05 4.67
CA PRO A 82 -9.56 -12.65 5.04
C PRO A 82 -9.59 -12.42 6.57
N THR A 83 -10.16 -13.36 7.33
CA THR A 83 -10.18 -13.32 8.81
C THR A 83 -8.78 -13.41 9.40
N ALA A 84 -7.89 -14.24 8.82
CA ALA A 84 -6.51 -14.34 9.27
C ALA A 84 -5.76 -12.99 9.19
N PHE A 85 -6.09 -12.13 8.22
CA PHE A 85 -5.52 -10.79 8.14
C PHE A 85 -5.99 -9.85 9.26
N SER A 86 -7.22 -9.99 9.74
CA SER A 86 -7.62 -9.24 10.94
C SER A 86 -6.80 -9.63 12.15
N ILE A 87 -6.68 -10.92 12.41
CA ILE A 87 -5.88 -11.44 13.53
C ILE A 87 -4.41 -11.02 13.39
N MET A 88 -3.85 -11.10 12.18
CA MET A 88 -2.50 -10.66 11.87
C MET A 88 -2.31 -9.17 12.18
N PHE A 89 -3.26 -8.33 11.79
CA PHE A 89 -3.18 -6.89 12.07
C PHE A 89 -3.18 -6.59 13.57
N HIS A 90 -4.07 -7.21 14.35
CA HIS A 90 -4.09 -7.04 15.81
C HIS A 90 -2.79 -7.49 16.47
N ARG A 91 -2.17 -8.57 15.97
CA ARG A 91 -0.87 -9.04 16.45
C ARG A 91 0.25 -8.06 16.11
N ILE A 92 0.24 -7.46 14.93
CA ILE A 92 1.16 -6.38 14.53
C ILE A 92 1.03 -5.18 15.48
N CYS A 93 -0.21 -4.72 15.74
CA CYS A 93 -0.47 -3.64 16.69
C CYS A 93 0.08 -3.94 18.09
N ARG A 94 -0.20 -5.15 18.62
CA ARG A 94 0.30 -5.58 19.93
C ARG A 94 1.82 -5.56 20.00
N LYS A 95 2.50 -6.07 18.96
CA LYS A 95 3.97 -6.08 18.90
C LYS A 95 4.58 -4.68 18.82
N ALA A 96 3.85 -3.71 18.25
CA ALA A 96 4.28 -2.31 18.20
C ALA A 96 3.86 -1.49 19.43
N GLY A 97 3.18 -2.08 20.42
CA GLY A 97 2.63 -1.33 21.55
C GLY A 97 1.54 -0.33 21.15
N VAL A 98 0.82 -0.58 20.05
CA VAL A 98 -0.29 0.26 19.59
C VAL A 98 -1.61 -0.27 20.16
N GLU A 99 -2.32 0.58 20.88
CA GLU A 99 -3.67 0.27 21.38
C GLU A 99 -4.68 0.21 20.23
N VAL A 100 -5.47 -0.86 20.19
CA VAL A 100 -6.41 -1.12 19.10
C VAL A 100 -7.76 -0.50 19.45
N GLY A 101 -8.13 0.56 18.74
CA GLY A 101 -9.45 1.17 18.80
C GLY A 101 -10.41 0.75 17.68
N LYS A 102 -11.60 1.37 17.65
CA LYS A 102 -12.56 1.22 16.54
C LYS A 102 -11.93 1.69 15.22
N GLY A 103 -11.99 0.84 14.19
CA GLY A 103 -11.48 1.16 12.85
C GLY A 103 -10.04 0.70 12.56
N TYR A 104 -9.34 0.12 13.55
CA TYR A 104 -7.99 -0.43 13.39
C TYR A 104 -8.03 -1.74 12.61
N SER A 105 -7.60 -1.66 11.35
CA SER A 105 -7.46 -2.81 10.44
C SER A 105 -6.63 -2.39 9.23
N PHE A 106 -6.28 -3.34 8.36
CA PHE A 106 -5.75 -3.03 7.03
C PHE A 106 -6.66 -2.10 6.21
N HIS A 107 -7.99 -2.17 6.40
CA HIS A 107 -8.90 -1.22 5.77
C HIS A 107 -8.78 0.19 6.38
N GLY A 108 -8.49 0.29 7.68
CA GLY A 108 -8.11 1.55 8.34
C GLY A 108 -6.87 2.15 7.68
N CYS A 109 -5.79 1.35 7.53
CA CYS A 109 -4.57 1.78 6.83
C CYS A 109 -4.84 2.27 5.41
N ARG A 110 -5.69 1.58 4.63
CA ARG A 110 -6.10 2.03 3.29
C ARG A 110 -6.75 3.41 3.33
N ARG A 111 -7.67 3.65 4.26
CA ARG A 111 -8.37 4.95 4.37
C ARG A 111 -7.39 6.05 4.76
N THR A 112 -6.52 5.80 5.73
CA THR A 112 -5.49 6.75 6.13
C THR A 112 -4.51 7.04 5.00
N LEU A 113 -4.03 6.02 4.28
CA LEU A 113 -3.19 6.19 3.10
C LEU A 113 -3.87 7.08 2.06
N ARG A 114 -5.13 6.78 1.72
CA ARG A 114 -5.90 7.59 0.76
C ARG A 114 -5.93 9.05 1.19
N THR A 115 -6.35 9.33 2.42
CA THR A 115 -6.52 10.71 2.90
C THR A 115 -5.19 11.47 2.87
N LEU A 116 -4.12 10.88 3.40
CA LEU A 116 -2.81 11.54 3.44
C LEU A 116 -2.23 11.70 2.03
N LEU A 117 -2.39 10.71 1.16
CA LEU A 117 -1.91 10.81 -0.22
C LEU A 117 -2.68 11.87 -1.01
N GLU A 118 -3.99 12.04 -0.81
CA GLU A 118 -4.76 13.15 -1.40
C GLU A 118 -4.19 14.51 -0.96
N TRP A 119 -3.83 14.69 0.33
CA TRP A 119 -3.17 15.90 0.79
C TRP A 119 -1.79 16.12 0.15
N SER A 120 -0.94 15.09 0.15
CA SER A 120 0.39 15.19 -0.47
C SER A 120 0.32 15.48 -1.97
N LEU A 121 -0.68 14.94 -2.68
CA LEU A 121 -0.91 15.28 -4.09
C LEU A 121 -1.34 16.74 -4.25
N ALA A 122 -2.23 17.25 -3.41
CA ALA A 122 -2.67 18.65 -3.44
C ALA A 122 -1.49 19.62 -3.23
N GLU A 123 -0.66 19.36 -2.22
CA GLU A 123 0.53 20.15 -1.88
C GLU A 123 1.53 20.21 -3.05
N ASN A 124 1.63 19.12 -3.81
CA ASN A 124 2.50 19.02 -4.98
C ASN A 124 1.81 19.40 -6.30
N ARG A 125 0.60 19.97 -6.25
CA ARG A 125 -0.20 20.41 -7.41
C ARG A 125 -0.47 19.28 -8.41
N LEU A 126 -0.63 18.06 -7.91
CA LEU A 126 -0.97 16.87 -8.69
C LEU A 126 -2.47 16.53 -8.59
N PRO A 127 -3.07 15.88 -9.61
CA PRO A 127 -4.48 15.50 -9.56
C PRO A 127 -4.77 14.50 -8.45
N LEU A 128 -5.74 14.82 -7.57
CA LEU A 128 -6.19 13.93 -6.48
C LEU A 128 -6.68 12.57 -6.99
N SER A 129 -7.22 12.55 -8.22
CA SER A 129 -7.75 11.35 -8.86
C SER A 129 -6.69 10.28 -9.15
N LEU A 130 -5.40 10.62 -9.07
CA LEU A 130 -4.30 9.65 -9.16
C LEU A 130 -4.38 8.57 -8.06
N VAL A 131 -4.92 8.90 -6.88
CA VAL A 131 -5.15 7.91 -5.80
C VAL A 131 -6.07 6.78 -6.27
N ALA A 132 -7.09 7.08 -7.07
CA ALA A 132 -8.02 6.07 -7.57
C ALA A 132 -7.35 5.14 -8.59
N ASP A 133 -6.49 5.66 -9.47
CA ASP A 133 -5.73 4.85 -10.42
C ASP A 133 -4.74 3.95 -9.69
N TYR A 134 -3.98 4.55 -8.77
CA TYR A 134 -3.01 3.85 -7.94
C TYR A 134 -3.63 2.73 -7.10
N GLN A 135 -4.82 2.95 -6.55
CA GLN A 135 -5.50 1.92 -5.76
C GLN A 135 -6.45 1.01 -6.58
N GLY A 136 -6.41 1.11 -7.91
CA GLY A 136 -7.16 0.27 -8.84
C GLY A 136 -8.69 0.38 -8.75
N TRP A 137 -9.21 1.58 -8.49
CA TRP A 137 -10.66 1.80 -8.38
C TRP A 137 -11.36 1.56 -9.72
N SER A 138 -12.62 1.15 -9.66
CA SER A 138 -13.45 1.07 -10.87
C SER A 138 -13.61 2.47 -11.49
N LYS A 139 -13.78 2.52 -12.82
CA LYS A 139 -14.07 3.78 -13.54
C LYS A 139 -15.25 4.52 -12.91
N THR A 140 -16.35 3.81 -12.65
CA THR A 140 -17.55 4.35 -11.99
C THR A 140 -17.25 4.99 -10.65
N THR A 141 -16.52 4.29 -9.76
CA THR A 141 -16.19 4.83 -8.43
C THR A 141 -15.31 6.06 -8.53
N LYS A 142 -14.32 6.07 -9.42
CA LYS A 142 -13.46 7.23 -9.69
C LYS A 142 -14.28 8.43 -10.18
N GLY A 143 -15.19 8.20 -11.14
CA GLY A 143 -16.05 9.23 -11.71
C GLY A 143 -16.95 9.89 -10.67
N ILE A 144 -17.58 9.10 -9.81
CA ILE A 144 -18.40 9.63 -8.70
C ILE A 144 -17.54 10.44 -7.74
N ALA A 145 -16.38 9.91 -7.32
CA ALA A 145 -15.57 10.51 -6.27
C ALA A 145 -14.88 11.82 -6.67
N TYR A 146 -14.39 11.92 -7.92
CA TYR A 146 -13.60 13.08 -8.38
C TYR A 146 -14.27 13.89 -9.49
N GLY A 147 -15.31 13.36 -10.13
CA GLY A 147 -16.09 14.07 -11.16
C GLY A 147 -17.52 14.41 -10.72
N GLY A 148 -18.04 13.79 -9.66
CA GLY A 148 -19.44 13.95 -9.24
C GLY A 148 -20.45 13.11 -10.02
N ALA A 149 -20.03 12.33 -11.03
CA ALA A 149 -20.92 11.46 -11.80
C ALA A 149 -20.21 10.18 -12.33
N PRO A 150 -20.92 9.03 -12.39
CA PRO A 150 -20.36 7.74 -12.87
C PRO A 150 -19.60 7.82 -14.20
N MET A 151 -20.17 8.51 -15.18
CA MET A 151 -19.63 8.57 -16.55
C MET A 151 -18.29 9.29 -16.64
N LEU A 152 -17.98 10.18 -15.70
CA LEU A 152 -16.76 10.99 -15.76
C LEU A 152 -15.50 10.16 -15.56
N GLY A 153 -15.61 9.01 -14.91
CA GLY A 153 -14.48 8.08 -14.77
C GLY A 153 -14.17 7.30 -16.04
N VAL A 154 -15.05 7.32 -17.05
CA VAL A 154 -14.77 6.74 -18.37
C VAL A 154 -13.71 7.55 -19.09
N TYR A 155 -13.75 8.88 -18.98
CA TYR A 155 -12.79 9.80 -19.61
C TYR A 155 -11.43 9.82 -18.91
N ALA A 156 -11.32 9.21 -17.73
CA ALA A 156 -10.08 9.16 -16.98
C ALA A 156 -9.20 8.01 -17.51
N HIS A 157 -8.38 8.33 -18.52
CA HIS A 157 -7.45 7.43 -19.19
C HIS A 157 -5.98 7.81 -18.91
N PRO A 158 -5.41 7.39 -17.76
CA PRO A 158 -3.99 7.64 -17.49
C PRO A 158 -3.07 7.02 -18.55
N GLU A 159 -3.48 5.92 -19.19
CA GLU A 159 -2.78 5.30 -20.33
C GLU A 159 -2.63 6.20 -21.58
N VAL A 160 -3.47 7.24 -21.74
CA VAL A 160 -3.32 8.21 -22.84
C VAL A 160 -2.18 9.20 -22.56
N LEU A 161 -1.82 9.39 -21.28
CA LEU A 161 -0.80 10.35 -20.86
C LEU A 161 0.62 9.75 -20.86
N SER A 162 0.76 8.43 -20.74
CA SER A 162 2.06 7.76 -20.76
C SER A 162 1.95 6.30 -21.18
N SER A 163 2.92 5.85 -21.99
CA SER A 163 3.12 4.45 -22.32
C SER A 163 3.86 3.65 -21.24
N ASP A 164 4.43 4.32 -20.23
CA ASP A 164 5.06 3.65 -19.09
C ASP A 164 3.98 3.03 -18.20
N PRO A 165 3.90 1.69 -18.08
CA PRO A 165 2.91 1.02 -17.24
C PRO A 165 3.02 1.38 -15.74
N PHE A 166 4.12 2.02 -15.35
CA PHE A 166 4.40 2.43 -13.97
C PHE A 166 4.41 3.96 -13.76
N ALA A 167 3.93 4.74 -14.74
CA ALA A 167 3.92 6.20 -14.65
C ALA A 167 3.24 6.70 -13.37
N THR A 168 2.11 6.09 -12.99
CA THR A 168 1.38 6.42 -11.76
C THR A 168 2.23 6.19 -10.50
N ASP A 169 2.99 5.09 -10.44
CA ASP A 169 3.87 4.80 -9.31
C ASP A 169 5.00 5.82 -9.21
N ARG A 170 5.62 6.17 -10.34
CA ARG A 170 6.71 7.14 -10.39
C ARG A 170 6.28 8.54 -9.96
N LEU A 171 5.02 8.90 -10.23
CA LEU A 171 4.44 10.15 -9.74
C LEU A 171 4.09 10.11 -8.25
N ILE A 172 3.67 8.95 -7.75
CA ILE A 172 3.19 8.81 -6.36
C ILE A 172 4.32 8.60 -5.36
N TYR A 173 5.35 7.81 -5.68
CA TYR A 173 6.39 7.46 -4.71
C TYR A 173 7.12 8.66 -4.09
N PRO A 174 7.48 9.72 -4.85
CA PRO A 174 8.11 10.90 -4.27
C PRO A 174 7.25 11.62 -3.22
N VAL A 175 5.92 11.51 -3.33
CA VAL A 175 4.94 12.16 -2.44
C VAL A 175 4.23 11.16 -1.53
N HIS A 176 4.69 9.90 -1.49
CA HIS A 176 3.98 8.84 -0.78
C HIS A 176 4.19 8.98 0.74
N PRO A 177 3.13 9.12 1.55
CA PRO A 177 3.28 9.53 2.95
C PRO A 177 4.00 8.50 3.82
N PHE A 178 3.97 7.22 3.46
CA PHE A 178 4.54 6.15 4.30
C PHE A 178 5.85 5.55 3.79
N LEU A 179 6.28 5.85 2.55
CA LEU A 179 7.55 5.30 2.03
C LEU A 179 8.77 5.84 2.79
N PRO A 180 8.84 7.14 3.14
CA PRO A 180 9.93 7.66 3.97
C PRO A 180 10.08 6.92 5.31
N TRP A 181 8.98 6.50 5.93
CA TRP A 181 9.03 5.71 7.18
C TRP A 181 9.62 4.32 6.97
N TRP A 182 9.35 3.68 5.82
CA TRP A 182 9.98 2.41 5.46
C TRP A 182 11.48 2.57 5.22
N GLU A 183 11.90 3.67 4.59
CA GLU A 183 13.30 4.00 4.33
C GLU A 183 14.06 4.21 5.64
N GLU A 184 13.50 5.01 6.54
CA GLU A 184 14.08 5.26 7.87
C GLU A 184 14.20 3.95 8.66
N ALA A 185 13.13 3.15 8.73
CA ALA A 185 13.10 1.90 9.50
C ALA A 185 14.09 0.86 8.97
N THR A 186 14.28 0.79 7.65
CA THR A 186 15.19 -0.18 7.02
C THR A 186 16.65 0.27 7.10
N SER A 187 16.90 1.57 7.04
CA SER A 187 18.25 2.15 7.15
C SER A 187 18.84 1.98 8.55
N LYS A 188 18.04 2.22 9.60
CA LYS A 188 18.47 2.01 11.00
C LYS A 188 18.92 0.57 11.26
N LYS A 189 18.25 -0.41 10.66
CA LYS A 189 18.63 -1.82 10.76
C LYS A 189 19.99 -2.11 10.12
N ARG A 190 20.28 -1.51 8.96
CA ARG A 190 21.59 -1.66 8.29
C ARG A 190 22.71 -1.07 9.14
N ALA A 191 22.47 0.10 9.74
CA ALA A 191 23.43 0.74 10.64
C ALA A 191 23.69 -0.05 11.93
N HIS A 192 22.67 -0.72 12.49
CA HIS A 192 22.84 -1.58 13.65
C HIS A 192 23.64 -2.86 13.31
N LYS A 193 23.32 -3.51 12.17
CA LYS A 193 24.01 -4.73 11.72
C LYS A 193 25.47 -4.49 11.28
N ALA A 194 25.84 -3.26 10.91
CA ALA A 194 27.22 -2.90 10.55
C ALA A 194 28.12 -2.61 11.76
N LYS A 195 27.55 -2.59 12.98
CA LYS A 195 28.27 -2.35 14.24
C LYS A 195 28.45 -3.62 15.09
N GLU A 196 27.91 -4.74 14.62
CA GLU A 196 28.09 -6.10 15.19
C GLU A 196 29.08 -6.89 14.35
#